data_AF-A0A3D6DW31-F1
#
_entry.id   AF-A0A3D6DW31-F1
#
_cell.length_a   1.000
_cell.length_b   1.000
_cell.length_c   1.000
_cell.angle_alpha   90.00
_cell.angle_beta   90.00
_cell.angle_gamma   90.00
#
_symmetry.space_group_name_H-M   'P 1'
#
loop_
_entity.id
_entity.type
_entity.pdbx_description
1 polymer ?
#
loop_
_entity_poly.entity_id
_entity_poly.type
_entity_poly.pdbx_seq_one_letter_code
_entity_poly.pdbx_strand_id
1 'polypeptide(L)'
;PVLLIGVHVDVDAALAAAKLPPRPPDPGNRGTAQLWTLAGKTGAPLAVISARDASALRALLRPLPHYGSQSWLVFDGSRALERGVWPMLDQPVPVNLSPGRVVGKNAGS
;
A
#
# COMPACT_ATOMS: atom_id res chain seq x y z
N PRO A 1 -0.83 -14.13 -3.42
CA PRO A 1 -0.27 -12.90 -2.79
C PRO A 1 1.19 -13.16 -2.44
N VAL A 2 2.08 -12.17 -2.56
CA VAL A 2 3.50 -12.31 -2.19
C VAL A 2 3.72 -11.60 -0.86
N LEU A 3 4.53 -12.20 0.03
CA LEU A 3 4.84 -11.68 1.35
C LEU A 3 6.36 -11.52 1.51
N LEU A 4 6.81 -10.33 1.89
CA LEU A 4 8.17 -10.05 2.37
C LEU A 4 8.11 -9.78 3.87
N ILE A 5 8.85 -10.53 4.67
CA ILE A 5 8.84 -10.43 6.13
C ILE A 5 10.25 -10.53 6.67
N GLY A 6 10.62 -9.64 7.59
CA GLY A 6 11.95 -9.66 8.20
C GLY A 6 12.20 -8.49 9.14
N VAL A 7 13.44 -8.40 9.61
CA VAL A 7 13.90 -7.23 10.37
C VAL A 7 14.17 -6.04 9.44
N HIS A 8 14.18 -4.82 9.99
CA HIS A 8 14.31 -3.58 9.22
C HIS A 8 15.47 -3.62 8.22
N VAL A 9 16.67 -4.01 8.67
CA VAL A 9 17.87 -4.04 7.82
C VAL A 9 17.73 -4.98 6.63
N ASP A 10 17.17 -6.17 6.84
CA ASP A 10 17.02 -7.19 5.80
C ASP A 10 15.90 -6.82 4.82
N VAL A 11 14.80 -6.25 5.34
CA VAL A 11 13.70 -5.76 4.51
C VAL A 11 14.15 -4.57 3.66
N ASP A 12 14.90 -3.62 4.24
CA ASP A 12 15.46 -2.49 3.51
C ASP A 12 16.40 -2.95 2.40
N ALA A 13 17.28 -3.90 2.69
CA ALA A 13 18.18 -4.50 1.70
C ALA A 13 17.41 -5.20 0.58
N ALA A 14 16.38 -5.98 0.91
CA ALA A 14 15.55 -6.68 -0.07
C ALA A 14 14.76 -5.72 -0.98
N LEU A 15 14.17 -4.66 -0.41
CA LEU A 15 13.46 -3.63 -1.18
C LEU A 15 14.41 -2.89 -2.13
N ALA A 16 15.59 -2.51 -1.64
CA ALA A 16 16.61 -1.85 -2.44
C ALA A 16 17.11 -2.74 -3.59
N ALA A 17 17.41 -4.01 -3.32
CA ALA A 17 17.83 -4.98 -4.33
C ALA A 17 16.76 -5.19 -5.42
N ALA A 18 15.49 -5.19 -5.03
CA ALA A 18 14.35 -5.30 -5.93
C ALA A 18 13.96 -3.98 -6.61
N LYS A 19 14.63 -2.86 -6.31
CA LYS A 19 14.29 -1.50 -6.77
C LYS A 19 12.83 -1.11 -6.44
N LEU A 20 12.34 -1.58 -5.31
CA LEU A 20 11.01 -1.27 -4.80
C LEU A 20 11.05 -0.01 -3.92
N PRO A 21 9.90 0.67 -3.73
CA PRO A 21 9.83 1.79 -2.79
C PRO A 21 10.34 1.39 -1.39
N PRO A 22 11.10 2.27 -0.72
CA PRO A 22 11.60 2.01 0.63
C PRO A 22 10.47 1.99 1.65
N ARG A 23 10.81 1.63 2.90
CA ARG A 23 9.86 1.73 4.02
C ARG A 23 9.28 3.16 4.13
N PRO A 24 7.97 3.31 4.32
CA PRO A 24 7.34 4.61 4.47
C PRO A 24 7.83 5.31 5.75
N PRO A 25 8.25 6.60 5.69
CA PRO A 25 8.91 7.27 6.80
C PRO A 25 7.99 7.66 7.96
N ASP A 26 6.70 7.92 7.73
CA ASP A 26 5.71 8.21 8.78
C ASP A 26 4.36 7.58 8.38
N PRO A 27 3.66 6.88 9.29
CA PRO A 27 4.04 6.57 10.67
C PRO A 27 5.00 5.40 10.83
N GLY A 28 5.57 4.88 9.73
CA GLY A 28 6.44 3.71 9.76
C GLY A 28 7.59 3.80 10.76
N ASN A 29 8.21 4.97 10.94
CA ASN A 29 9.32 5.10 11.90
C ASN A 29 8.89 5.09 13.38
N ARG A 30 7.60 5.04 13.70
CA ARG A 30 7.09 4.90 15.06
C ARG A 30 6.89 3.41 15.39
N GLY A 31 7.12 3.01 16.64
CA GLY A 31 6.91 1.63 17.08
C GLY A 31 8.03 0.64 16.75
N THR A 32 7.69 -0.64 16.85
CA THR A 32 8.59 -1.81 16.71
C THR A 32 8.37 -2.60 15.42
N ALA A 33 7.25 -2.39 14.72
CA ALA A 33 6.98 -3.04 13.45
C ALA A 33 6.03 -2.23 12.56
N GLN A 34 6.17 -2.44 11.25
CA GLN A 34 5.43 -1.78 10.19
C GLN A 34 4.88 -2.83 9.22
N LEU A 35 3.63 -2.67 8.81
CA LEU A 35 2.99 -3.49 7.79
C LEU A 35 2.42 -2.58 6.71
N TRP A 36 2.70 -2.86 5.44
CA TRP A 36 2.10 -2.12 4.33
C TRP A 36 2.02 -2.98 3.06
N THR A 37 1.18 -2.56 2.13
CA THR A 37 1.07 -3.17 0.81
C THR A 37 1.66 -2.26 -0.26
N LEU A 38 2.42 -2.84 -1.18
CA LEU A 38 2.85 -2.19 -2.41
C LEU A 38 1.95 -2.67 -3.54
N ALA A 39 1.33 -1.71 -4.24
CA ALA A 39 0.57 -2.00 -5.44
C ALA A 39 1.53 -2.44 -6.56
N GLY A 40 1.34 -3.64 -7.09
CA GLY A 40 2.09 -4.10 -8.25
C GLY A 40 1.61 -3.36 -9.50
N LYS A 41 2.52 -2.76 -10.27
CA LYS A 41 2.16 -2.09 -11.54
C LYS A 41 1.54 -3.05 -12.56
N THR A 42 1.79 -4.35 -12.46
CA THR A 42 1.35 -5.38 -13.41
C THR A 42 1.17 -6.78 -12.77
N GLY A 43 1.10 -6.87 -11.44
CA GLY A 43 1.17 -8.16 -10.74
C GLY A 43 0.49 -8.20 -9.38
N ALA A 44 0.52 -9.37 -8.73
CA ALA A 44 -0.08 -9.57 -7.42
C ALA A 44 0.49 -8.57 -6.38
N PRO A 45 -0.35 -8.05 -5.46
CA PRO A 45 0.12 -7.14 -4.43
C PRO A 45 1.19 -7.79 -3.55
N LEU A 46 2.21 -7.01 -3.21
CA LEU A 46 3.26 -7.40 -2.27
C LEU A 46 2.91 -6.83 -0.88
N ALA A 47 2.66 -7.72 0.08
CA ALA A 47 2.59 -7.34 1.49
C ALA A 47 4.00 -7.35 2.08
N VAL A 48 4.33 -6.31 2.84
CA VAL A 48 5.62 -6.18 3.52
C VAL A 48 5.38 -6.04 5.02
N ILE A 49 6.12 -6.82 5.80
CA ILE A 49 6.17 -6.77 7.26
C ILE A 49 7.62 -6.53 7.67
N SER A 50 7.87 -5.39 8.32
CA SER A 50 9.21 -5.01 8.76
C SER A 50 9.21 -4.75 10.26
N ALA A 51 10.01 -5.51 11.00
CA ALA A 51 10.11 -5.41 12.45
C ALA A 51 11.51 -4.95 12.91
N ARG A 52 11.62 -4.40 14.12
CA ARG A 52 12.89 -4.00 14.71
C ARG A 52 13.80 -5.20 14.94
N ASP A 53 13.23 -6.28 15.44
CA ASP A 53 13.93 -7.50 15.82
C ASP A 53 12.99 -8.73 15.80
N ALA A 54 13.56 -9.90 16.08
CA ALA A 54 12.83 -11.16 16.11
C ALA A 54 11.75 -11.20 17.22
N SER A 55 11.90 -10.46 18.31
CA SER A 55 10.92 -10.42 19.40
C SER A 55 9.67 -9.64 18.98
N ALA A 56 9.85 -8.50 18.31
CA ALA A 56 8.77 -7.72 17.73
C ALA A 56 8.01 -8.54 16.66
N LEU A 57 8.72 -9.31 15.84
CA LEU A 57 8.09 -10.20 14.86
C LEU A 57 7.23 -11.28 15.53
N ARG A 58 7.74 -11.90 16.61
CA ARG A 58 6.97 -12.88 17.39
C ARG A 58 5.75 -12.26 18.06
N ALA A 59 5.82 -11.00 18.48
CA ALA A 59 4.70 -10.29 19.09
C ALA A 59 3.54 -10.09 18.10
N LEU A 60 3.82 -9.98 16.79
CA LEU A 60 2.81 -9.90 15.73
C LEU A 60 2.08 -11.23 15.46
N LEU A 61 2.62 -12.38 15.88
CA LEU A 61 1.99 -13.68 15.65
C LEU A 61 0.72 -13.89 16.47
N ARG A 62 0.55 -13.17 17.59
CA ARG A 62 -0.60 -13.33 18.49
C ARG A 62 -1.81 -12.44 18.14
N PRO A 63 -1.62 -11.25 17.55
CA PRO A 63 -2.69 -10.47 16.94
C PRO A 63 -2.38 -10.20 15.47
N LEU A 64 -2.84 -11.06 14.57
CA LEU A 64 -3.11 -10.59 13.21
C LEU A 64 -4.60 -10.24 13.15
N PRO A 65 -5.01 -8.99 13.41
CA PRO A 65 -6.36 -8.57 13.08
C PRO A 65 -6.59 -8.87 11.60
N HIS A 66 -7.78 -9.40 11.27
CA HIS A 66 -8.18 -9.57 9.87
C HIS A 66 -7.91 -8.25 9.15
N TYR A 67 -7.13 -8.31 8.07
CA TYR A 67 -6.83 -7.17 7.21
C TYR A 67 -8.17 -6.63 6.68
N GLY A 68 -8.73 -5.66 7.40
CA GLY A 68 -9.79 -4.81 6.87
C GLY A 68 -9.22 -3.92 5.77
N SER A 69 -10.00 -2.95 5.31
CA SER A 69 -9.69 -1.99 4.23
C SER A 69 -8.41 -1.14 4.38
N GLN A 70 -7.53 -1.43 5.35
CA GLN A 70 -6.32 -0.68 5.69
C GLN A 70 -5.14 -1.14 4.83
N SER A 71 -4.42 -0.20 4.20
CA SER A 71 -3.24 -0.49 3.38
C SER A 71 -1.91 -0.33 4.13
N TRP A 72 -1.93 0.16 5.37
CA TRP A 72 -0.77 0.22 6.25
C TRP A 72 -1.15 0.18 7.74
N LEU A 73 -0.26 -0.37 8.57
CA LEU A 73 -0.36 -0.47 10.02
C LEU A 73 1.01 -0.31 10.68
N VAL A 74 1.02 0.18 11.92
CA VAL A 74 2.21 0.33 12.77
C VAL A 74 1.95 -0.29 14.13
N PHE A 75 2.92 -1.02 14.67
CA PHE A 75 2.81 -1.76 15.93
C PHE A 75 3.94 -1.45 16.91
N ASP A 76 3.61 -1.43 18.20
CA ASP A 76 4.54 -1.50 19.32
C ASP A 76 4.30 -2.80 20.10
N GLY A 77 5.23 -3.75 19.97
CA GLY A 77 5.03 -5.14 20.35
C GLY A 77 3.79 -5.72 19.67
N SER A 78 2.80 -6.10 20.48
CA SER A 78 1.53 -6.67 20.02
C SER A 78 0.41 -5.64 19.83
N ARG A 79 0.65 -4.36 20.13
CA ARG A 79 -0.36 -3.30 20.09
C ARG A 79 -0.25 -2.52 18.78
N ALA A 80 -1.36 -2.41 18.05
CA ALA A 80 -1.45 -1.48 16.92
C ALA A 80 -1.42 -0.03 17.44
N LEU A 81 -0.45 0.76 16.97
CA LEU A 81 -0.33 2.18 17.26
C LEU A 81 -1.16 3.02 16.29
N GLU A 82 -0.98 2.76 14.99
CA GLU A 82 -1.60 3.53 13.91
C GLU A 82 -2.00 2.60 12.76
N ARG A 83 -3.03 2.99 11.99
CA ARG A 83 -3.50 2.27 10.79
C ARG A 83 -4.18 3.24 9.84
N GLY A 84 -4.15 2.92 8.55
CA GLY A 84 -4.85 3.73 7.55
C GLY A 84 -4.85 3.11 6.16
N VAL A 85 -5.41 3.87 5.22
CA VAL A 85 -5.31 3.63 3.78
C VAL A 85 -4.41 4.72 3.21
N TRP A 86 -3.45 4.36 2.35
CA TRP A 86 -2.70 5.32 1.56
C TRP A 86 -3.72 6.12 0.74
N PRO A 87 -3.62 7.46 0.69
CA PRO A 87 -4.43 8.21 -0.25
C PRO A 87 -4.21 7.63 -1.64
N MET A 88 -5.28 7.20 -2.31
CA MET A 88 -5.17 6.93 -3.74
C MET A 88 -4.84 8.28 -4.37
N LEU A 89 -3.65 8.41 -4.95
CA LEU A 89 -3.36 9.53 -5.84
C LEU A 89 -4.28 9.31 -7.03
N ASP A 90 -5.47 9.91 -7.01
CA ASP A 90 -6.39 9.93 -8.14
C ASP A 90 -5.64 10.56 -9.31
N GLN A 91 -5.09 9.72 -10.19
CA GLN A 91 -4.65 10.17 -11.49
C GLN A 91 -5.96 10.53 -12.23
N PRO A 92 -6.23 11.81 -12.55
CA PRO A 92 -7.48 12.15 -13.21
C PRO A 92 -7.51 11.42 -14.54
N VAL A 93 -8.51 10.57 -14.75
CA VAL A 93 -8.74 9.95 -16.06
C VAL A 93 -9.31 11.04 -16.97
N PRO A 94 -8.59 11.50 -18.01
CA PRO A 94 -9.13 12.52 -18.90
C PRO A 94 -10.29 11.93 -19.70
N VAL A 95 -11.50 12.44 -19.46
CA VAL A 95 -12.67 12.15 -20.31
C VAL A 95 -12.57 13.00 -21.57
N ASN A 96 -12.31 12.35 -22.71
CA ASN A 96 -12.33 13.04 -23.99
C ASN A 96 -13.77 13.06 -24.50
N LEU A 97 -14.50 14.14 -24.19
CA LEU A 97 -15.83 14.36 -24.76
C LEU A 97 -15.65 14.66 -26.25
N SER A 98 -15.82 13.64 -27.08
CA SER A 98 -15.97 13.85 -28.52
C SER A 98 -17.22 14.72 -28.73
N PRO A 99 -17.13 15.92 -29.33
CA PRO A 99 -18.31 16.68 -29.65
C PRO A 99 -19.13 15.89 -30.66
N GLY A 100 -20.24 15.30 -30.18
CA GLY A 100 -21.21 14.63 -31.03
C GLY A 100 -21.73 15.60 -32.07
N ARG A 101 -21.46 15.30 -33.34
CA ARG A 101 -21.99 16.02 -34.49
C ARG A 101 -23.52 15.96 -34.44
N VAL A 102 -24.17 17.05 -34.07
CA VAL A 102 -25.61 17.22 -34.31
C VAL A 102 -25.79 17.45 -35.82
N VAL A 103 -26.20 16.41 -36.53
CA VAL A 103 -26.77 16.53 -37.88
C VAL A 103 -28.16 17.15 -37.71
N GLY A 104 -28.28 18.45 -37.99
CA GLY A 104 -29.57 19.08 -38.25
C GLY A 104 -30.09 18.62 -39.61
N LYS A 105 -31.18 17.84 -39.62
CA LYS A 105 -31.96 17.57 -40.83
C LYS A 105 -32.84 18.81 -41.12
N ASN A 106 -32.70 19.36 -42.33
CA ASN A 106 -33.63 20.31 -42.93
C ASN A 106 -34.94 19.62 -43.35
N ALA A 107 -36.07 20.30 -43.12
CA ALA A 107 -37.26 20.42 -43.99
C ALA A 107 -38.18 21.44 -43.29
N GLY A 108 -38.66 22.55 -43.87
CA GLY A 108 -39.02 22.79 -45.26
C GLY A 108 -40.51 22.56 -45.45
N SER A 109 -41.34 23.57 -45.08
CA SER A 109 -42.49 24.13 -45.83
C SER A 109 -43.37 24.98 -44.92
#